data_AF-G8JMM0-F1
#
_entry.id   AF-G8JMM0-F1
#
_cell.length_a   1.000
_cell.length_b   1.000
_cell.length_c   1.000
_cell.angle_alpha   90.00
_cell.angle_beta   90.00
_cell.angle_gamma   90.00
#
_symmetry.space_group_name_H-M   'P 1'
#
loop_
_entity.id
_entity.type
_entity.pdbx_description
1 polymer ?
#
loop_
_entity_poly.entity_id
_entity_poly.type
_entity_poly.pdbx_seq_one_letter_code
_entity_poly.pdbx_strand_id
1 'polypeptide(L)'
;MSVVIETTVDNLVIDLDFENYTIECYNFVKLCRSGFYNYQCFHDLRKNISIEFGDPLFAFNDREDIRVHNTSVEGIIDKDNITPRLIKSTTTRRDMEGSLGDIGFILKSSDTPLIGSQILISLSELPHLYKNTIMFGKLIDTTNANTLAAINNCASDNNLRPTVDIRIKKIHILHDPFPNRQPIPQLYPPLPINDIRLPLPANDIPDGSPIDTYKREIIRKELTLEIIGDIYKAGIKPAENVLFICKLNPLTKAEHIATIFERFGDVLSVEIVRDKKTGNSLGYGFIEFETKEACEQAYSKMDNTLIDDRRIHVDFSQSIAKAF
;
A
#
# COMPACT_ATOMS: atom_id res chain seq x y z
N MET A 1 4.74 22.23 -5.13
CA MET A 1 4.35 21.47 -3.91
C MET A 1 4.61 19.99 -4.13
N SER A 2 5.30 19.25 -3.26
CA SER A 2 5.69 17.87 -3.59
C SER A 2 4.90 16.75 -2.88
N VAL A 3 4.49 15.74 -3.65
CA VAL A 3 3.89 14.48 -3.18
C VAL A 3 4.78 13.33 -3.63
N VAL A 4 5.03 12.36 -2.75
CA VAL A 4 5.77 11.15 -3.08
C VAL A 4 4.82 9.97 -3.10
N ILE A 5 4.73 9.28 -4.23
CA ILE A 5 4.00 8.02 -4.36
C ILE A 5 5.03 6.89 -4.34
N GLU A 6 5.02 6.09 -3.28
CA GLU A 6 5.81 4.87 -3.21
C GLU A 6 5.12 3.79 -4.04
N THR A 7 5.81 3.24 -5.04
CA THR A 7 5.28 2.19 -5.89
C THR A 7 6.06 0.88 -5.76
N THR A 8 5.57 -0.19 -6.38
CA THR A 8 6.30 -1.47 -6.48
C THR A 8 7.52 -1.42 -7.40
N VAL A 9 7.68 -0.38 -8.21
CA VAL A 9 8.86 -0.19 -9.07
C VAL A 9 9.87 0.73 -8.38
N ASP A 10 9.48 1.97 -8.10
CA ASP A 10 10.27 2.95 -7.36
C ASP A 10 9.36 4.12 -6.91
N ASN A 11 9.91 5.09 -6.21
CA ASN A 11 9.20 6.30 -5.80
C ASN A 11 8.94 7.22 -6.99
N LEU A 12 7.72 7.76 -7.08
CA LEU A 12 7.35 8.84 -7.99
C LEU A 12 7.26 10.14 -7.19
N VAL A 13 8.14 11.10 -7.47
CA VAL A 13 8.15 12.41 -6.80
C VAL A 13 7.50 13.43 -7.71
N ILE A 14 6.36 13.95 -7.30
CA ILE A 14 5.51 14.82 -8.11
C ILE A 14 5.56 16.21 -7.53
N ASP A 15 5.88 17.20 -8.34
CA ASP A 15 5.69 18.61 -8.02
C ASP A 15 4.35 19.12 -8.59
N LEU A 16 3.53 19.70 -7.73
CA LEU A 16 2.17 20.16 -7.99
C LEU A 16 2.15 21.68 -8.14
N ASP A 17 1.49 22.15 -9.20
CA ASP A 17 1.24 23.56 -9.49
C ASP A 17 -0.12 23.98 -8.91
N PHE A 18 -0.14 24.19 -7.60
CA PHE A 18 -1.36 24.56 -6.87
C PHE A 18 -1.77 26.04 -7.07
N GLU A 19 -0.89 26.86 -7.66
CA GLU A 19 -1.16 28.27 -7.97
C GLU A 19 -2.08 28.38 -9.19
N ASN A 20 -1.80 27.62 -10.24
CA ASN A 20 -2.63 27.61 -11.46
C ASN A 20 -3.75 26.55 -11.41
N TYR A 21 -3.54 25.42 -10.73
CA TYR A 21 -4.46 24.28 -10.72
C TYR A 21 -4.93 23.94 -9.29
N THR A 22 -5.52 24.94 -8.63
CA THR A 22 -5.92 24.85 -7.22
C THR A 22 -6.94 23.74 -6.95
N ILE A 23 -7.94 23.55 -7.82
CA ILE A 23 -9.02 22.56 -7.61
C ILE A 23 -8.49 21.14 -7.81
N GLU A 24 -7.69 20.93 -8.84
CA GLU A 24 -7.02 19.67 -9.19
C GLU A 24 -6.09 19.27 -8.05
N CYS A 25 -5.18 20.17 -7.66
CA CYS A 25 -4.25 19.94 -6.56
C CYS A 25 -4.98 19.66 -5.25
N TYR A 26 -6.04 20.42 -4.94
CA TYR A 26 -6.86 20.17 -3.76
C TYR A 26 -7.48 18.77 -3.78
N ASN A 27 -8.13 18.41 -4.88
CA ASN A 27 -8.77 17.12 -5.06
C ASN A 27 -7.76 15.97 -4.95
N PHE A 28 -6.64 16.08 -5.66
CA PHE A 28 -5.57 15.08 -5.63
C PHE A 28 -5.01 14.89 -4.23
N VAL A 29 -4.57 15.97 -3.58
CA VAL A 29 -3.99 15.91 -2.22
C VAL A 29 -4.99 15.34 -1.23
N LYS A 30 -6.26 15.73 -1.29
CA LYS A 30 -7.26 15.22 -0.35
C LYS A 30 -7.64 13.75 -0.59
N LEU A 31 -7.71 13.29 -1.85
CA LEU A 31 -7.86 11.87 -2.18
C LEU A 31 -6.64 11.07 -1.69
N CYS A 32 -5.41 11.59 -1.87
CA CYS A 32 -4.21 10.98 -1.29
C CYS A 32 -4.29 10.88 0.26
N ARG A 33 -4.74 11.94 0.96
CA ARG A 33 -4.89 11.92 2.44
C ARG A 33 -5.92 10.91 2.94
N SER A 34 -6.95 10.63 2.13
CA SER A 34 -7.95 9.62 2.47
C SER A 34 -7.42 8.18 2.33
N GLY A 35 -6.30 7.97 1.63
CA GLY A 35 -5.84 6.63 1.27
C GLY A 35 -6.54 6.04 0.05
N PHE A 36 -7.37 6.84 -0.66
CA PHE A 36 -8.15 6.38 -1.81
C PHE A 36 -7.30 5.70 -2.88
N TYR A 37 -6.10 6.22 -3.17
CA TYR A 37 -5.22 5.65 -4.20
C TYR A 37 -4.35 4.48 -3.72
N ASN A 38 -4.32 4.20 -2.41
CA ASN A 38 -3.47 3.15 -1.89
C ASN A 38 -3.87 1.81 -2.52
N TYR A 39 -2.86 0.98 -2.79
CA TYR A 39 -3.00 -0.40 -3.29
C TYR A 39 -3.51 -0.54 -4.73
N GLN A 40 -4.01 0.54 -5.33
CA GLN A 40 -4.42 0.56 -6.72
C GLN A 40 -3.22 0.30 -7.64
N CYS A 41 -3.47 -0.43 -8.73
CA CYS A 41 -2.48 -0.64 -9.78
C CYS A 41 -2.59 0.42 -10.87
N PHE A 42 -1.47 0.64 -11.56
CA PHE A 42 -1.45 1.36 -12.81
C PHE A 42 -2.00 0.48 -13.94
N HIS A 43 -2.65 1.12 -14.90
CA HIS A 43 -3.34 0.47 -16.02
C HIS A 43 -3.30 1.35 -17.28
N ASP A 44 -3.91 0.86 -18.36
CA ASP A 44 -3.93 1.52 -19.67
C ASP A 44 -2.54 2.00 -20.13
N LEU A 45 -1.52 1.14 -19.95
CA LEU A 45 -0.15 1.43 -20.33
C LEU A 45 -0.03 1.45 -21.86
N ARG A 46 0.07 2.67 -22.41
CA ARG A 46 0.35 2.94 -23.82
C ARG A 46 1.79 3.39 -23.96
N LYS A 47 2.63 2.51 -24.51
CA LYS A 47 4.06 2.77 -24.67
C LYS A 47 4.32 4.07 -25.44
N ASN A 48 5.21 4.90 -24.90
CA ASN A 48 5.58 6.22 -25.40
C ASN A 48 4.43 7.22 -25.51
N ILE A 49 3.34 6.98 -24.77
CA ILE A 49 2.14 7.82 -24.74
C ILE A 49 1.77 8.10 -23.29
N SER A 50 1.29 7.12 -22.53
CA SER A 50 0.75 7.37 -21.19
C SER A 50 0.62 6.10 -20.35
N ILE A 51 0.44 6.30 -19.06
CA ILE A 51 -0.06 5.30 -18.12
C ILE A 51 -1.08 5.95 -17.18
N GLU A 52 -2.06 5.18 -16.73
CA GLU A 52 -3.16 5.68 -15.91
C GLU A 52 -3.23 4.98 -14.55
N PHE A 53 -3.83 5.64 -13.57
CA PHE A 53 -4.22 5.06 -12.28
C PHE A 53 -5.43 5.82 -11.70
N GLY A 54 -5.92 5.40 -10.53
CA GLY A 54 -7.00 6.10 -9.85
C GLY A 54 -8.40 5.53 -10.12
N ASP A 55 -8.45 4.35 -10.73
CA ASP A 55 -9.66 3.53 -10.84
C ASP A 55 -9.63 2.37 -9.82
N PRO A 56 -10.37 2.46 -8.70
CA PRO A 56 -10.43 1.41 -7.70
C PRO A 56 -11.13 0.13 -8.18
N LEU A 57 -11.81 0.15 -9.33
CA LEU A 57 -12.46 -1.04 -9.90
C LEU A 57 -11.58 -1.79 -10.91
N PHE A 58 -10.48 -1.19 -11.36
CA PHE A 58 -9.62 -1.84 -12.35
C PHE A 58 -8.89 -3.04 -11.74
N ALA A 59 -8.95 -4.20 -12.40
CA ALA A 59 -8.46 -5.48 -11.86
C ALA A 59 -9.15 -5.92 -10.55
N PHE A 60 -10.41 -5.51 -10.38
CA PHE A 60 -11.33 -5.95 -9.33
C PHE A 60 -12.58 -6.58 -9.97
N ASN A 61 -12.41 -7.59 -10.82
CA ASN A 61 -13.52 -8.22 -11.56
C ASN A 61 -14.58 -8.87 -10.66
N ASP A 62 -14.20 -9.26 -9.45
CA ASP A 62 -15.12 -9.67 -8.41
C ASP A 62 -15.13 -8.53 -7.37
N ARG A 63 -16.22 -7.77 -7.24
CA ARG A 63 -16.90 -7.47 -5.95
C ARG A 63 -18.03 -6.42 -6.02
N GLU A 64 -18.97 -6.60 -5.09
CA GLU A 64 -20.15 -5.75 -4.80
C GLU A 64 -19.88 -4.72 -3.67
N ASP A 65 -18.69 -4.71 -3.05
CA ASP A 65 -18.38 -3.92 -1.85
C ASP A 65 -17.92 -2.48 -2.16
N ILE A 66 -17.23 -2.25 -3.28
CA ILE A 66 -16.83 -0.91 -3.72
C ILE A 66 -17.98 -0.28 -4.50
N ARG A 67 -18.69 0.64 -3.85
CA ARG A 67 -19.86 1.33 -4.43
C ARG A 67 -19.52 2.59 -5.22
N VAL A 68 -18.26 3.05 -5.17
CA VAL A 68 -17.86 4.34 -5.74
C VAL A 68 -16.62 4.18 -6.60
N HIS A 69 -16.77 4.52 -7.87
CA HIS A 69 -15.71 4.56 -8.87
C HIS A 69 -15.62 5.97 -9.43
N ASN A 70 -14.40 6.39 -9.78
CA ASN A 70 -14.11 7.70 -10.37
C ASN A 70 -14.82 8.88 -9.66
N THR A 71 -14.37 9.21 -8.46
CA THR A 71 -14.97 10.27 -7.62
C THR A 71 -13.96 11.33 -7.22
N SER A 72 -14.44 12.54 -6.96
CA SER A 72 -13.71 13.61 -6.31
C SER A 72 -13.74 13.45 -4.79
N VAL A 73 -12.95 14.28 -4.11
CA VAL A 73 -13.00 14.44 -2.66
C VAL A 73 -14.41 14.70 -2.14
N GLU A 74 -15.24 15.49 -2.85
CA GLU A 74 -16.62 15.80 -2.41
C GLU A 74 -17.51 14.57 -2.32
N GLY A 75 -17.22 13.53 -3.12
CA GLY A 75 -17.96 12.28 -3.08
C GLY A 75 -17.61 11.39 -1.89
N ILE A 76 -16.49 11.65 -1.22
CA ILE A 76 -15.99 10.84 -0.11
C ILE A 76 -15.97 11.57 1.24
N ILE A 77 -16.34 12.86 1.31
CA ILE A 77 -16.33 13.63 2.56
C ILE A 77 -17.28 13.02 3.60
N ASP A 78 -18.43 12.54 3.16
CA ASP A 78 -19.41 11.86 4.02
C ASP A 78 -19.09 10.37 4.09
N LYS A 79 -18.56 9.93 5.24
CA LYS A 79 -18.16 8.53 5.46
C LYS A 79 -19.35 7.57 5.40
N ASP A 80 -20.54 8.03 5.80
CA ASP A 80 -21.74 7.19 5.86
C ASP A 80 -22.47 7.15 4.51
N ASN A 81 -22.16 8.09 3.61
CA ASN A 81 -22.81 8.22 2.31
C ASN A 81 -21.82 8.60 1.19
N ILE A 82 -20.92 7.66 0.88
CA ILE A 82 -19.96 7.81 -0.21
C ILE A 82 -20.74 7.74 -1.54
N THR A 83 -20.61 8.79 -2.36
CA THR A 83 -21.30 8.89 -3.66
C THR A 83 -20.33 9.31 -4.76
N PRO A 84 -20.46 8.79 -5.99
CA PRO A 84 -19.62 9.25 -7.10
C PRO A 84 -19.97 10.70 -7.44
N ARG A 85 -19.07 11.63 -7.11
CA ARG A 85 -19.21 13.05 -7.45
C ARG A 85 -18.02 13.50 -8.27
N LEU A 86 -18.25 14.34 -9.27
CA LEU A 86 -17.19 14.99 -10.02
C LEU A 86 -17.18 16.47 -9.65
N ILE A 87 -16.01 17.10 -9.73
CA ILE A 87 -15.86 18.54 -9.52
C ILE A 87 -15.46 19.21 -10.81
N LYS A 88 -15.84 20.49 -10.94
CA LYS A 88 -15.48 21.31 -12.08
C LYS A 88 -14.04 21.81 -11.94
N SER A 89 -13.23 21.62 -12.97
CA SER A 89 -11.84 22.09 -13.04
C SER A 89 -11.71 23.62 -12.96
N THR A 90 -10.54 24.12 -12.54
CA THR A 90 -10.18 25.54 -12.59
C THR A 90 -10.09 26.09 -14.02
N THR A 91 -9.69 25.27 -14.99
CA THR A 91 -9.19 25.73 -16.29
C THR A 91 -10.20 25.47 -17.42
N THR A 92 -10.17 26.34 -18.44
CA THR A 92 -10.92 26.15 -19.71
C THR A 92 -10.05 25.40 -20.73
N ARG A 93 -10.65 24.62 -21.66
CA ARG A 93 -10.00 23.59 -22.52
C ARG A 93 -8.76 23.98 -23.37
N ARG A 94 -8.20 25.19 -23.25
CA ARG A 94 -7.13 25.70 -24.13
C ARG A 94 -5.71 25.34 -23.71
N ASP A 95 -5.51 24.82 -22.50
CA ASP A 95 -4.17 24.55 -21.94
C ASP A 95 -3.86 23.04 -21.82
N MET A 96 -4.37 22.23 -22.76
CA MET A 96 -4.28 20.76 -22.74
C MET A 96 -3.04 20.25 -23.49
N GLU A 97 -1.90 20.85 -23.18
CA GLU A 97 -0.58 20.42 -23.65
C GLU A 97 0.17 19.75 -22.51
N GLY A 98 0.93 18.71 -22.82
CA GLY A 98 1.72 17.98 -21.82
C GLY A 98 3.10 17.61 -22.36
N SER A 99 4.08 17.60 -21.48
CA SER A 99 5.43 17.12 -21.72
C SER A 99 5.65 15.80 -20.98
N LEU A 100 6.77 15.12 -21.22
CA LEU A 100 7.11 13.89 -20.50
C LEU A 100 7.10 14.11 -18.99
N GLY A 101 6.44 13.20 -18.25
CA GLY A 101 6.37 13.24 -16.80
C GLY A 101 5.33 14.20 -16.20
N ASP A 102 4.55 14.90 -17.01
CA ASP A 102 3.36 15.61 -16.54
C ASP A 102 2.30 14.64 -16.01
N ILE A 103 1.57 15.09 -14.98
CA ILE A 103 0.47 14.36 -14.35
C ILE A 103 -0.80 15.19 -14.39
N GLY A 104 -1.91 14.54 -14.74
CA GLY A 104 -3.17 15.24 -14.93
C GLY A 104 -4.41 14.39 -14.73
N PHE A 105 -5.53 15.04 -14.42
CA PHE A 105 -6.83 14.37 -14.31
C PHE A 105 -7.44 14.13 -15.68
N ILE A 106 -7.98 12.92 -15.88
CA ILE A 106 -8.71 12.56 -17.08
C ILE A 106 -10.12 13.14 -17.00
N LEU A 107 -10.52 13.91 -18.02
CA LEU A 107 -11.83 14.55 -18.08
C LEU A 107 -12.93 13.58 -18.51
N LYS A 108 -14.11 13.69 -17.90
CA LYS A 108 -15.27 12.85 -18.24
C LYS A 108 -16.30 13.49 -19.15
N SER A 109 -16.35 14.82 -19.21
CA SER A 109 -17.31 15.54 -20.06
C SER A 109 -16.57 16.49 -20.99
N SER A 110 -17.04 16.54 -22.24
CA SER A 110 -16.50 17.44 -23.24
C SER A 110 -16.96 18.88 -23.02
N ASP A 111 -18.21 19.10 -22.66
CA ASP A 111 -18.76 20.46 -22.58
C ASP A 111 -18.37 21.16 -21.28
N THR A 112 -18.21 20.38 -20.21
CA THR A 112 -17.81 20.86 -18.88
C THR A 112 -16.62 20.04 -18.39
N PRO A 113 -15.44 20.65 -18.14
CA PRO A 113 -14.29 19.91 -17.66
C PRO A 113 -14.55 19.45 -16.22
N LEU A 114 -14.92 18.18 -16.09
CA LEU A 114 -15.21 17.51 -14.83
C LEU A 114 -14.11 16.51 -14.53
N ILE A 115 -13.56 16.59 -13.32
CA ILE A 115 -12.50 15.72 -12.81
C ILE A 115 -13.03 14.82 -11.68
N GLY A 116 -12.51 13.60 -11.61
CA GLY A 116 -12.83 12.60 -10.60
C GLY A 116 -11.57 12.15 -9.87
N SER A 117 -11.28 10.85 -9.91
CA SER A 117 -10.07 10.26 -9.33
C SER A 117 -9.10 9.68 -10.36
N GLN A 118 -9.51 9.51 -11.61
CA GLN A 118 -8.63 8.94 -12.63
C GLN A 118 -7.57 9.93 -13.09
N ILE A 119 -6.33 9.48 -13.07
CA ILE A 119 -5.14 10.27 -13.34
C ILE A 119 -4.33 9.61 -14.44
N LEU A 120 -3.78 10.44 -15.31
CA LEU A 120 -2.85 10.07 -16.36
C LEU A 120 -1.47 10.65 -16.05
N ILE A 121 -0.44 9.84 -16.27
CA ILE A 121 0.97 10.27 -16.33
C ILE A 121 1.43 10.18 -17.78
N SER A 122 2.00 11.26 -18.29
CA SER A 122 2.52 11.34 -19.65
C SER A 122 3.86 10.59 -19.78
N LEU A 123 3.97 9.78 -20.84
CA LEU A 123 5.18 9.04 -21.21
C LEU A 123 5.74 9.50 -22.57
N SER A 124 5.27 10.67 -23.05
CA SER A 124 5.62 11.25 -24.35
C SER A 124 5.83 12.76 -24.23
N GLU A 125 6.72 13.27 -25.07
CA GLU A 125 6.95 14.71 -25.26
C GLU A 125 5.95 15.36 -26.23
N LEU A 126 5.07 14.57 -26.85
CA LEU A 126 4.10 15.07 -27.84
C LEU A 126 2.87 15.69 -27.15
N PRO A 127 2.68 17.02 -27.18
CA PRO A 127 1.67 17.67 -26.33
C PRO A 127 0.23 17.36 -26.72
N HIS A 128 -0.01 17.10 -28.00
CA HIS A 128 -1.36 16.86 -28.54
C HIS A 128 -1.96 15.50 -28.15
N LEU A 129 -1.21 14.62 -27.49
CA LEU A 129 -1.71 13.32 -27.05
C LEU A 129 -2.65 13.42 -25.83
N TYR A 130 -2.67 14.55 -25.13
CA TYR A 130 -3.34 14.69 -23.83
C TYR A 130 -4.53 15.66 -23.84
N LYS A 131 -5.19 15.82 -25.00
CA LYS A 131 -6.33 16.74 -25.22
C LYS A 131 -7.56 16.55 -24.34
N ASN A 132 -7.61 15.52 -23.50
CA ASN A 132 -8.72 15.27 -22.58
C ASN A 132 -8.24 15.18 -21.12
N THR A 133 -7.09 15.80 -20.84
CA THR A 133 -6.43 15.76 -19.55
C THR A 133 -6.09 17.17 -19.12
N ILE A 134 -6.19 17.44 -17.82
CA ILE A 134 -5.74 18.70 -17.23
C ILE A 134 -4.51 18.41 -16.40
N MET A 135 -3.35 18.87 -16.90
CA MET A 135 -2.07 18.70 -16.23
C MET A 135 -1.98 19.68 -15.07
N PHE A 136 -1.76 19.17 -13.86
CA PHE A 136 -1.72 19.97 -12.63
C PHE A 136 -0.40 19.80 -11.86
N GLY A 137 0.51 18.98 -12.38
CA GLY A 137 1.82 18.76 -11.81
C GLY A 137 2.75 18.03 -12.77
N LYS A 138 3.99 17.85 -12.33
CA LYS A 138 5.04 17.19 -13.10
C LYS A 138 5.94 16.36 -12.19
N LEU A 139 6.40 15.21 -12.68
CA LEU A 139 7.43 14.40 -12.03
C LEU A 139 8.79 15.08 -12.08
N ILE A 140 9.58 14.93 -11.02
CA ILE A 140 10.91 15.54 -10.95
C ILE A 140 11.91 14.70 -11.75
N ASP A 141 12.34 15.21 -12.91
CA ASP A 141 13.19 14.51 -13.89
C ASP A 141 14.44 13.86 -13.26
N THR A 142 15.12 14.56 -12.35
CA THR A 142 16.36 14.08 -11.72
C THR A 142 16.18 12.80 -10.90
N THR A 143 14.99 12.56 -10.39
CA THR A 143 14.67 11.41 -9.53
C THR A 143 13.91 10.33 -10.30
N ASN A 144 13.07 10.73 -11.25
CA ASN A 144 12.06 9.85 -11.82
C ASN A 144 12.33 9.35 -13.26
N ALA A 145 13.39 9.81 -13.92
CA ALA A 145 13.70 9.39 -15.29
C ALA A 145 13.83 7.86 -15.44
N ASN A 146 14.54 7.20 -14.51
CA ASN A 146 14.71 5.74 -14.54
C ASN A 146 13.38 5.00 -14.28
N THR A 147 12.58 5.50 -13.33
CA THR A 147 11.28 4.93 -12.98
C THR A 147 10.30 5.02 -14.15
N LEU A 148 10.22 6.19 -14.80
CA LEU A 148 9.37 6.39 -15.99
C LEU A 148 9.82 5.51 -17.15
N ALA A 149 11.13 5.37 -17.37
CA ALA A 149 11.66 4.46 -18.38
C ALA A 149 11.31 2.99 -18.07
N ALA A 150 11.40 2.56 -16.81
CA ALA A 150 11.02 1.21 -16.38
C ALA A 150 9.52 0.94 -16.59
N ILE A 151 8.67 1.90 -16.21
CA ILE A 151 7.22 1.85 -16.44
C ILE A 151 6.92 1.74 -17.95
N ASN A 152 7.49 2.62 -18.76
CA ASN A 152 7.23 2.68 -20.20
C ASN A 152 7.68 1.41 -20.95
N ASN A 153 8.77 0.78 -20.50
CA ASN A 153 9.30 -0.44 -21.09
C ASN A 153 8.60 -1.72 -20.61
N CYS A 154 7.73 -1.63 -19.60
CA CYS A 154 7.01 -2.78 -19.06
C CYS A 154 6.20 -3.50 -20.14
N ALA A 155 6.12 -4.83 -20.06
CA ALA A 155 5.23 -5.62 -20.91
C ALA A 155 3.78 -5.45 -20.42
N SER A 156 2.83 -5.41 -21.35
CA SER A 156 1.40 -5.34 -21.04
C SER A 156 0.63 -6.42 -21.80
N ASP A 157 -0.53 -6.80 -21.28
CA ASP A 157 -1.47 -7.70 -21.95
C ASP A 157 -2.36 -6.96 -22.96
N ASN A 158 -3.29 -7.68 -23.58
CA ASN A 158 -4.22 -7.14 -24.57
C ASN A 158 -5.18 -6.08 -24.00
N ASN A 159 -5.33 -6.00 -22.68
CA ASN A 159 -6.15 -5.00 -22.00
C ASN A 159 -5.31 -3.80 -21.54
N LEU A 160 -4.06 -3.68 -22.03
CA LEU A 160 -3.11 -2.63 -21.66
C LEU A 160 -2.79 -2.61 -20.16
N ARG A 161 -2.99 -3.75 -19.47
CA ARG A 161 -2.55 -3.94 -18.09
C ARG A 161 -1.11 -4.45 -18.09
N PRO A 162 -0.20 -3.87 -17.29
CA PRO A 162 1.12 -4.45 -17.08
C PRO A 162 1.06 -5.95 -16.74
N THR A 163 1.97 -6.75 -17.30
CA THR A 163 2.06 -8.20 -17.01
C THR A 163 2.49 -8.45 -15.57
N VAL A 164 3.24 -7.52 -15.01
CA VAL A 164 3.52 -7.36 -13.59
C VAL A 164 2.91 -6.03 -13.15
N ASP A 165 1.97 -6.08 -12.21
CA ASP A 165 1.29 -4.91 -11.67
C ASP A 165 2.30 -3.95 -11.04
N ILE A 166 2.25 -2.71 -11.51
CA ILE A 166 2.86 -1.57 -10.85
C ILE A 166 1.78 -1.05 -9.90
N ARG A 167 2.04 -1.01 -8.59
CA ARG A 167 1.03 -0.65 -7.57
C ARG A 167 1.52 0.45 -6.66
N ILE A 168 0.59 1.27 -6.19
CA ILE A 168 0.82 2.26 -5.15
C ILE A 168 0.86 1.53 -3.81
N LYS A 169 2.01 1.56 -3.12
CA LYS A 169 2.13 1.05 -1.75
C LYS A 169 1.59 2.08 -0.76
N LYS A 170 2.09 3.31 -0.87
CA LYS A 170 1.82 4.39 0.07
C LYS A 170 2.03 5.74 -0.60
N ILE A 171 1.36 6.76 -0.09
CA ILE A 171 1.53 8.14 -0.54
C ILE A 171 1.95 9.01 0.65
N HIS A 172 3.00 9.80 0.44
CA HIS A 172 3.52 10.76 1.40
C HIS A 172 3.28 12.18 0.88
N ILE A 173 2.52 12.96 1.63
CA ILE A 173 2.29 14.37 1.34
C ILE A 173 3.29 15.16 2.16
N LEU A 174 4.29 15.77 1.51
CA LEU A 174 5.38 16.45 2.21
C LEU A 174 4.90 17.76 2.86
N HIS A 175 4.00 18.48 2.20
CA HIS A 175 3.35 19.67 2.71
C HIS A 175 1.91 19.71 2.18
N ASP A 176 0.96 20.27 2.92
CA ASP A 176 -0.41 20.47 2.44
C ASP A 176 -0.72 21.98 2.52
N PRO A 177 -0.84 22.68 1.38
CA PRO A 177 -1.02 24.13 1.37
C PRO A 177 -2.48 24.51 1.65
N PHE A 178 -3.39 23.53 1.66
CA PHE A 178 -4.82 23.77 1.77
C PHE A 178 -5.30 23.64 3.21
N PRO A 179 -6.15 24.58 3.68
CA PRO A 179 -6.68 24.50 5.02
C PRO A 179 -7.51 23.22 5.21
N ASN A 180 -7.31 22.55 6.35
CA ASN A 180 -8.15 21.41 6.74
C ASN A 180 -9.49 21.94 7.25
N ARG A 181 -10.42 22.16 6.32
CA ARG A 181 -11.77 22.65 6.64
C ARG A 181 -12.63 21.57 7.33
N GLN A 182 -12.41 20.30 6.99
CA GLN A 182 -13.14 19.14 7.53
C GLN A 182 -12.21 17.91 7.62
N PRO A 183 -12.47 16.97 8.55
CA PRO A 183 -11.76 15.70 8.60
C PRO A 183 -12.07 14.86 7.36
N ILE A 184 -11.04 14.40 6.68
CA ILE A 184 -11.18 13.51 5.50
C ILE A 184 -11.20 12.07 6.02
N PRO A 185 -12.23 11.27 5.69
CA PRO A 185 -12.29 9.89 6.14
C PRO A 185 -11.17 9.07 5.52
N GLN A 186 -10.71 8.05 6.24
CA GLN A 186 -9.81 7.05 5.71
C GLN A 186 -10.62 6.03 4.90
N LEU A 187 -10.28 5.89 3.64
CA LEU A 187 -10.92 5.05 2.64
C LEU A 187 -9.82 4.33 1.86
N TYR A 188 -9.41 3.17 2.36
CA TYR A 188 -8.45 2.30 1.69
C TYR A 188 -9.21 1.30 0.83
N PRO A 189 -9.09 1.33 -0.50
CA PRO A 189 -9.58 0.23 -1.31
C PRO A 189 -8.91 -1.07 -0.86
N PRO A 190 -9.66 -2.17 -0.68
CA PRO A 190 -9.07 -3.45 -0.36
C PRO A 190 -8.10 -3.87 -1.48
N LEU A 191 -7.02 -4.59 -1.15
CA LEU A 191 -6.13 -5.14 -2.16
C LEU A 191 -6.83 -6.33 -2.87
N PRO A 192 -6.78 -6.47 -4.21
CA PRO A 192 -7.50 -7.52 -4.93
C PRO A 192 -6.75 -8.85 -4.89
N ILE A 193 -6.64 -9.49 -3.72
CA ILE A 193 -5.73 -10.63 -3.45
C ILE A 193 -5.71 -11.72 -4.55
N ASN A 194 -6.86 -12.00 -5.18
CA ASN A 194 -6.99 -13.05 -6.20
C ASN A 194 -6.61 -12.61 -7.63
N ASP A 195 -6.50 -11.32 -7.90
CA ASP A 195 -6.22 -10.75 -9.23
C ASP A 195 -4.96 -9.85 -9.20
N ILE A 196 -3.99 -10.16 -8.34
CA ILE A 196 -2.73 -9.42 -8.22
C ILE A 196 -1.63 -10.10 -9.05
N ARG A 197 -0.93 -9.32 -9.89
CA ARG A 197 0.21 -9.78 -10.70
C ARG A 197 1.54 -9.27 -10.14
N LEU A 198 2.10 -9.92 -9.13
CA LEU A 198 3.39 -9.49 -8.57
C LEU A 198 4.59 -10.13 -9.26
N PRO A 199 5.74 -9.43 -9.31
CA PRO A 199 6.96 -10.00 -9.87
C PRO A 199 7.36 -11.22 -9.03
N LEU A 200 7.69 -12.31 -9.71
CA LEU A 200 8.38 -13.42 -9.07
C LEU A 200 9.86 -13.03 -8.94
N PRO A 201 10.53 -13.33 -7.81
CA PRO A 201 11.96 -13.07 -7.70
C PRO A 201 12.72 -13.75 -8.85
N ALA A 202 13.70 -13.04 -9.41
CA ALA A 202 14.50 -13.56 -10.51
C ALA A 202 15.44 -14.66 -9.98
N ASN A 203 15.35 -15.83 -10.62
CA ASN A 203 16.04 -17.10 -10.37
C ASN A 203 15.36 -18.04 -9.35
N ASP A 204 15.28 -19.31 -9.76
CA ASP A 204 15.07 -20.54 -8.95
C ASP A 204 13.66 -21.15 -8.80
N ILE A 205 12.73 -20.95 -9.74
CA ILE A 205 11.58 -21.88 -9.83
C ILE A 205 11.42 -22.39 -11.27
N PRO A 206 12.02 -23.56 -11.60
CA PRO A 206 11.72 -24.30 -12.83
C PRO A 206 10.20 -24.46 -12.98
N ASP A 207 9.69 -24.20 -14.18
CA ASP A 207 8.25 -24.28 -14.44
C ASP A 207 7.82 -25.75 -14.57
N GLY A 208 6.87 -26.22 -13.74
CA GLY A 208 6.15 -27.47 -14.05
C GLY A 208 5.74 -28.42 -12.93
N SER A 209 6.00 -28.18 -11.63
CA SER A 209 5.51 -29.07 -10.56
C SER A 209 4.44 -28.45 -9.64
N PRO A 210 3.53 -29.25 -9.03
CA PRO A 210 2.56 -28.74 -8.04
C PRO A 210 3.23 -28.07 -6.82
N ILE A 211 4.45 -28.51 -6.47
CA ILE A 211 5.26 -27.95 -5.37
C ILE A 211 5.71 -26.52 -5.70
N ASP A 212 5.96 -26.22 -6.97
CA ASP A 212 6.33 -24.87 -7.44
C ASP A 212 5.16 -23.88 -7.36
N THR A 213 3.93 -24.37 -7.51
CA THR A 213 2.73 -23.53 -7.43
C THR A 213 2.49 -23.07 -5.98
N TYR A 214 2.65 -23.98 -5.01
CA TYR A 214 2.55 -23.65 -3.59
C TYR A 214 3.63 -22.64 -3.15
N LYS A 215 4.89 -22.82 -3.59
CA LYS A 215 5.95 -21.84 -3.32
C LYS A 215 5.65 -20.46 -3.93
N ARG A 216 5.12 -20.41 -5.16
CA ARG A 216 4.70 -19.17 -5.82
C ARG A 216 3.58 -18.47 -5.05
N GLU A 217 2.62 -19.22 -4.51
CA GLU A 217 1.54 -18.67 -3.67
C GLU A 217 2.07 -18.07 -2.37
N ILE A 218 3.02 -18.74 -1.68
CA ILE A 218 3.64 -18.21 -0.47
C ILE A 218 4.34 -16.87 -0.77
N ILE A 219 5.16 -16.83 -1.83
CA ILE A 219 5.89 -15.61 -2.22
C ILE A 219 4.92 -14.47 -2.58
N ARG A 220 3.81 -14.77 -3.28
CA ARG A 220 2.78 -13.77 -3.56
C ARG A 220 2.11 -13.25 -2.29
N LYS A 221 1.81 -14.12 -1.34
CA LYS A 221 1.28 -13.71 -0.03
C LYS A 221 2.27 -12.82 0.73
N GLU A 222 3.56 -13.17 0.73
CA GLU A 222 4.60 -12.33 1.34
C GLU A 222 4.70 -10.95 0.66
N LEU A 223 4.80 -10.88 -0.67
CA LEU A 223 4.84 -9.59 -1.39
C LEU A 223 3.56 -8.76 -1.20
N THR A 224 2.41 -9.44 -1.04
CA THR A 224 1.13 -8.79 -0.72
C THR A 224 1.17 -8.16 0.67
N LEU A 225 1.69 -8.87 1.67
CA LEU A 225 1.90 -8.34 3.01
C LEU A 225 2.89 -7.17 3.02
N GLU A 226 3.92 -7.21 2.15
CA GLU A 226 4.85 -6.09 2.00
C GLU A 226 4.13 -4.85 1.48
N ILE A 227 3.30 -5.01 0.44
CA ILE A 227 2.54 -3.90 -0.14
C ILE A 227 1.60 -3.30 0.89
N ILE A 228 0.92 -4.13 1.69
CA ILE A 228 0.02 -3.68 2.76
C ILE A 228 0.81 -2.94 3.86
N GLY A 229 2.12 -3.18 3.97
CA GLY A 229 2.97 -2.65 5.03
C GLY A 229 2.90 -3.47 6.31
N ASP A 230 2.32 -4.68 6.25
CA ASP A 230 2.30 -5.64 7.35
C ASP A 230 3.69 -6.28 7.55
N ILE A 231 4.51 -6.33 6.49
CA ILE A 231 5.94 -6.70 6.54
C ILE A 231 6.81 -5.66 5.83
N TYR A 232 8.04 -5.46 6.29
CA TYR A 232 8.93 -4.39 5.79
C TYR A 232 9.53 -4.70 4.39
N LYS A 233 9.73 -5.98 4.05
CA LYS A 233 10.24 -6.45 2.75
C LYS A 233 10.00 -7.95 2.56
N ALA A 234 9.54 -8.38 1.39
CA ALA A 234 9.45 -9.80 1.04
C ALA A 234 10.83 -10.46 1.03
N GLY A 235 10.93 -11.65 1.61
CA GLY A 235 12.21 -12.35 1.82
C GLY A 235 12.91 -12.03 3.15
N ILE A 236 12.43 -11.05 3.94
CA ILE A 236 12.79 -10.96 5.36
C ILE A 236 11.83 -11.88 6.11
N LYS A 237 12.29 -13.09 6.40
CA LYS A 237 11.52 -14.00 7.25
C LYS A 237 11.26 -13.33 8.60
N PRO A 238 10.07 -13.51 9.20
CA PRO A 238 9.89 -13.20 10.61
C PRO A 238 11.02 -13.86 11.41
N ALA A 239 11.53 -13.15 12.41
CA ALA A 239 12.66 -13.59 13.21
C ALA A 239 12.38 -15.02 13.73
N GLU A 240 13.11 -16.01 13.21
CA GLU A 240 12.86 -17.45 13.50
C GLU A 240 13.10 -17.77 14.99
N ASN A 241 13.68 -16.84 15.74
CA ASN A 241 13.97 -16.85 17.16
C ASN A 241 12.94 -16.09 18.03
N VAL A 242 11.80 -15.64 17.46
CA VAL A 242 10.76 -14.91 18.23
C VAL A 242 9.47 -15.71 18.31
N LEU A 243 8.96 -15.88 19.52
CA LEU A 243 7.65 -16.49 19.80
C LEU A 243 6.60 -15.43 20.12
N PHE A 244 5.39 -15.66 19.62
CA PHE A 244 4.16 -15.00 20.03
C PHE A 244 3.47 -15.82 21.11
N ILE A 245 2.98 -15.16 22.16
CA ILE A 245 2.22 -15.80 23.23
C ILE A 245 0.93 -15.05 23.45
N CYS A 246 -0.20 -15.76 23.52
CA CYS A 246 -1.50 -15.18 23.83
C CYS A 246 -2.26 -15.95 24.91
N LYS A 247 -3.41 -15.39 25.32
CA LYS A 247 -4.23 -15.85 26.45
C LYS A 247 -3.53 -15.75 27.81
N LEU A 248 -2.59 -14.82 27.93
CA LEU A 248 -1.94 -14.51 29.20
C LEU A 248 -2.96 -14.03 30.25
N ASN A 249 -2.66 -14.25 31.52
CA ASN A 249 -3.37 -13.59 32.60
C ASN A 249 -3.00 -12.09 32.56
N PRO A 250 -3.97 -11.15 32.67
CA PRO A 250 -3.67 -9.72 32.67
C PRO A 250 -2.70 -9.27 33.77
N LEU A 251 -2.56 -10.08 34.83
CA LEU A 251 -1.63 -9.86 35.93
C LEU A 251 -0.21 -10.40 35.66
N THR A 252 -0.03 -11.25 34.65
CA THR A 252 1.28 -11.81 34.29
C THR A 252 2.22 -10.70 33.84
N LYS A 253 3.46 -10.73 34.37
CA LYS A 253 4.52 -9.76 34.07
C LYS A 253 5.56 -10.36 33.14
N ALA A 254 6.27 -9.49 32.42
CA ALA A 254 7.33 -9.89 31.48
C ALA A 254 8.45 -10.67 32.21
N GLU A 255 8.80 -10.27 33.44
CA GLU A 255 9.79 -10.96 34.28
C GLU A 255 9.41 -12.42 34.55
N HIS A 256 8.14 -12.71 34.84
CA HIS A 256 7.68 -14.08 35.11
C HIS A 256 7.79 -14.94 33.86
N ILE A 257 7.44 -14.36 32.70
CA ILE A 257 7.55 -15.03 31.41
C ILE A 257 9.02 -15.30 31.08
N ALA A 258 9.92 -14.33 31.29
CA ALA A 258 11.35 -14.51 31.07
C ALA A 258 11.89 -15.69 31.90
N THR A 259 11.64 -15.72 33.21
CA THR A 259 12.09 -16.82 34.09
C THR A 259 11.56 -18.19 33.67
N ILE A 260 10.32 -18.28 33.17
CA ILE A 260 9.75 -19.54 32.71
C ILE A 260 10.43 -20.01 31.42
N PHE A 261 10.73 -19.10 30.51
CA PHE A 261 11.22 -19.41 29.16
C PHE A 261 12.75 -19.49 29.06
N GLU A 262 13.50 -18.89 29.99
CA GLU A 262 14.97 -18.99 30.11
C GLU A 262 15.48 -20.44 30.21
N ARG A 263 14.63 -21.37 30.65
CA ARG A 263 14.99 -22.80 30.75
C ARG A 263 15.23 -23.49 29.40
N PHE A 264 14.77 -22.88 28.31
CA PHE A 264 14.93 -23.42 26.96
C PHE A 264 16.13 -22.81 26.23
N GLY A 265 16.65 -21.69 26.73
CA GLY A 265 17.81 -20.97 26.21
C GLY A 265 17.79 -19.50 26.63
N ASP A 266 18.83 -18.76 26.24
CA ASP A 266 18.98 -17.36 26.61
C ASP A 266 17.89 -16.49 25.95
N VAL A 267 17.12 -15.78 26.79
CA VAL A 267 16.04 -14.88 26.38
C VAL A 267 16.61 -13.46 26.28
N LEU A 268 16.59 -12.90 25.07
CA LEU A 268 17.09 -11.54 24.80
C LEU A 268 16.07 -10.48 25.22
N SER A 269 14.79 -10.70 24.91
CA SER A 269 13.75 -9.73 25.25
C SER A 269 12.39 -10.40 25.48
N VAL A 270 11.62 -9.85 26.43
CA VAL A 270 10.20 -10.21 26.64
C VAL A 270 9.38 -8.94 26.67
N GLU A 271 8.35 -8.88 25.84
CA GLU A 271 7.44 -7.74 25.79
C GLU A 271 5.99 -8.21 25.92
N ILE A 272 5.25 -7.60 26.85
CA ILE A 272 3.80 -7.80 26.98
C ILE A 272 3.11 -6.57 26.44
N VAL A 273 2.22 -6.76 25.46
CA VAL A 273 1.53 -5.65 24.84
C VAL A 273 0.44 -5.12 25.76
N ARG A 274 0.44 -3.80 25.94
CA ARG A 274 -0.48 -3.07 26.83
C ARG A 274 -1.25 -2.02 26.05
N ASP A 275 -2.47 -1.76 26.49
CA ASP A 275 -3.28 -0.65 25.97
C ASP A 275 -2.60 0.68 26.31
N LYS A 276 -2.35 1.50 25.29
CA LYS A 276 -1.69 2.81 25.41
C LYS A 276 -2.46 3.83 26.27
N LYS A 277 -3.78 3.66 26.42
CA LYS A 277 -4.62 4.58 27.21
C LYS A 277 -4.77 4.13 28.66
N THR A 278 -4.93 2.84 28.90
CA THR A 278 -5.24 2.29 30.23
C THR A 278 -4.06 1.63 30.93
N GLY A 279 -2.98 1.30 30.21
CA GLY A 279 -1.81 0.58 30.73
C GLY A 279 -2.05 -0.90 31.02
N ASN A 280 -3.28 -1.39 30.80
CA ASN A 280 -3.66 -2.77 31.05
C ASN A 280 -3.06 -3.70 30.00
N SER A 281 -2.69 -4.92 30.42
CA SER A 281 -2.25 -5.96 29.49
C SER A 281 -3.38 -6.36 28.55
N LEU A 282 -3.07 -6.47 27.26
CA LEU A 282 -3.97 -7.01 26.25
C LEU A 282 -3.98 -8.54 26.22
N GLY A 283 -3.23 -9.20 27.12
CA GLY A 283 -3.22 -10.65 27.27
C GLY A 283 -2.37 -11.39 26.22
N TYR A 284 -1.44 -10.68 25.56
CA TYR A 284 -0.48 -11.27 24.64
C TYR A 284 0.88 -10.56 24.71
N GLY A 285 1.91 -11.21 24.17
CA GLY A 285 3.28 -10.73 24.18
C GLY A 285 4.21 -11.48 23.23
N PHE A 286 5.46 -11.07 23.22
CA PHE A 286 6.51 -11.60 22.36
C PHE A 286 7.74 -11.96 23.20
N ILE A 287 8.36 -13.09 22.89
CA ILE A 287 9.64 -13.54 23.49
C ILE A 287 10.66 -13.70 22.38
N GLU A 288 11.82 -13.10 22.55
CA GLU A 288 12.96 -13.22 21.66
C GLU A 288 14.06 -14.05 22.31
N PHE A 289 14.50 -15.10 21.63
CA PHE A 289 15.60 -15.96 22.04
C PHE A 289 16.89 -15.62 21.30
N GLU A 290 18.03 -15.94 21.89
CA GLU A 290 19.32 -15.81 21.19
C GLU A 290 19.46 -16.83 20.05
N THR A 291 18.91 -18.04 20.23
CA THR A 291 19.03 -19.14 19.26
C THR A 291 17.68 -19.65 18.78
N LYS A 292 17.62 -20.11 17.54
CA LYS A 292 16.43 -20.70 16.93
C LYS A 292 16.05 -22.02 17.61
N GLU A 293 17.04 -22.80 18.01
CA GLU A 293 16.85 -24.09 18.66
C GLU A 293 16.14 -23.93 20.01
N ALA A 294 16.46 -22.88 20.77
CA ALA A 294 15.77 -22.55 22.02
C ALA A 294 14.30 -22.18 21.77
N CYS A 295 14.03 -21.41 20.72
CA CYS A 295 12.71 -21.00 20.28
C CYS A 295 11.83 -22.22 19.91
N GLU A 296 12.35 -23.15 19.10
CA GLU A 296 11.64 -24.39 18.71
C GLU A 296 11.35 -25.31 19.91
N GLN A 297 12.30 -25.42 20.84
CA GLN A 297 12.12 -26.21 22.06
C GLN A 297 11.07 -25.60 22.99
N ALA A 298 11.08 -24.28 23.14
CA ALA A 298 10.10 -23.54 23.93
C ALA A 298 8.69 -23.69 23.32
N TYR A 299 8.54 -23.51 22.01
CA TYR A 299 7.27 -23.70 21.31
C TYR A 299 6.69 -25.11 21.55
N SER A 300 7.51 -26.15 21.34
CA SER A 300 7.05 -27.54 21.48
C SER A 300 6.63 -27.92 22.90
N LYS A 301 7.21 -27.29 23.93
CA LYS A 301 6.99 -27.65 25.34
C LYS A 301 6.02 -26.73 26.08
N MET A 302 5.86 -25.49 25.62
CA MET A 302 5.10 -24.45 26.34
C MET A 302 3.72 -24.18 25.76
N ASP A 303 3.41 -24.64 24.54
CA ASP A 303 2.05 -24.51 24.03
C ASP A 303 1.03 -25.24 24.91
N ASN A 304 -0.09 -24.59 25.17
CA ASN A 304 -1.18 -25.09 26.02
C ASN A 304 -0.77 -25.38 27.49
N THR A 305 0.33 -24.81 27.97
CA THR A 305 0.74 -24.90 29.38
C THR A 305 -0.02 -23.89 30.25
N LEU A 306 -0.09 -24.17 31.55
CA LEU A 306 -0.83 -23.36 32.51
C LEU A 306 0.12 -22.37 33.21
N ILE A 307 -0.11 -21.07 33.01
CA ILE A 307 0.62 -19.97 33.65
C ILE A 307 -0.41 -19.04 34.31
N ASP A 308 -0.23 -18.75 35.60
CA ASP A 308 -1.12 -17.87 36.39
C ASP A 308 -2.62 -18.22 36.19
N ASP A 309 -2.96 -19.51 36.33
CA ASP A 309 -4.31 -20.06 36.16
C ASP A 309 -4.93 -19.91 34.76
N ARG A 310 -4.12 -19.62 33.72
CA ARG A 310 -4.55 -19.62 32.32
C ARG A 310 -3.71 -20.53 31.45
N ARG A 311 -4.38 -21.25 30.55
CA ARG A 311 -3.72 -21.98 29.47
C ARG A 311 -3.29 -21.00 28.39
N ILE A 312 -1.98 -20.86 28.22
CA ILE A 312 -1.40 -19.99 27.21
C ILE A 312 -1.37 -20.70 25.85
N HIS A 313 -1.30 -19.92 24.79
CA HIS A 313 -1.00 -20.44 23.46
C HIS A 313 0.27 -19.80 22.95
N VAL A 314 1.17 -20.62 22.40
CA VAL A 314 2.47 -20.21 21.88
C VAL A 314 2.50 -20.49 20.39
N ASP A 315 2.93 -19.53 19.60
CA ASP A 315 3.12 -19.66 18.16
C ASP A 315 4.41 -18.95 17.72
N PHE A 316 4.91 -19.22 16.53
CA PHE A 316 6.01 -18.42 15.97
C PHE A 316 5.52 -17.02 15.65
N SER A 317 6.32 -16.00 15.98
CA SER A 317 5.96 -14.63 15.67
C SER A 317 5.85 -14.44 14.17
N GLN A 318 4.73 -13.91 13.71
CA GLN A 318 4.54 -13.45 12.33
C GLN A 318 4.76 -11.95 12.19
N SER A 319 5.04 -11.25 13.30
CA SER A 319 5.19 -9.79 13.34
C SER A 319 6.66 -9.37 13.31
N ILE A 320 6.99 -8.44 12.41
CA ILE A 320 8.33 -7.86 12.24
C ILE A 320 8.46 -6.52 12.99
N ALA A 321 7.44 -6.12 13.77
CA ALA A 321 7.37 -4.82 14.45
C ALA A 321 8.51 -4.53 15.44
N LYS A 322 9.38 -5.51 15.72
CA LYS A 322 10.50 -5.41 16.66
C LYS A 322 11.89 -5.50 16.02
N ALA A 323 11.98 -5.69 14.70
CA ALA A 323 13.27 -5.82 14.01
C ALA A 323 13.98 -4.48 13.75
N PHE A 324 13.38 -3.34 14.15
CA PHE A 324 13.94 -2.00 14.02
C PHE A 324 13.47 -1.08 15.15
#